data_AF-E5VMK2-F1
#
_entry.id   AF-E5VMK2-F1
#
_cell.length_a   1.000
_cell.length_b   1.000
_cell.length_c   1.000
_cell.angle_alpha   90.00
_cell.angle_beta   90.00
_cell.angle_gamma   90.00
#
_symmetry.space_group_name_H-M   'P 1'
#
loop_
_entity.id
_entity.type
_entity.pdbx_description
1 polymer ?
#
loop_
_entity_poly.entity_id
_entity_poly.type
_entity_poly.pdbx_seq_one_letter_code
_entity_poly.pdbx_strand_id
1 'polypeptide(L)'
;MNFAKIQDMKKALPIIDEWLENDNPNTRRAVTEGLRIWTSRPYFKDNPNEAIRRIVALKEDPSEYVRKSVGNALRDISKKFPELIKDELNNWKLESKEINQVYKLASKLIN
;
A
#
# COMPACT_ATOMS: atom_id res chain seq x y z
N MET A 1 18.36 -16.98 10.50
CA MET A 1 18.82 -15.60 10.24
C MET A 1 17.71 -14.60 9.85
N ASN A 2 16.41 -14.94 9.95
CA ASN A 2 15.29 -14.06 9.53
C ASN A 2 14.56 -13.34 10.69
N PHE A 3 14.66 -13.82 11.93
CA PHE A 3 13.93 -13.25 13.07
C PHE A 3 14.32 -11.80 13.38
N ALA A 4 15.62 -11.47 13.36
CA ALA A 4 16.11 -10.11 13.62
C ALA A 4 15.53 -9.09 12.60
N LYS A 5 15.57 -9.42 11.30
CA LYS A 5 15.02 -8.55 10.24
C LYS A 5 13.51 -8.32 10.36
N ILE A 6 12.76 -9.31 10.83
CA ILE A 6 11.32 -9.18 11.10
C ILE A 6 11.10 -8.26 12.31
N GLN A 7 11.88 -8.43 13.38
CA GLN A 7 11.77 -7.62 14.58
C GLN A 7 12.12 -6.14 14.30
N ASP A 8 13.12 -5.89 13.47
CA ASP A 8 13.51 -4.53 13.08
C ASP A 8 12.44 -3.87 12.20
N MET A 9 11.82 -4.61 11.26
CA MET A 9 10.68 -4.10 10.50
C MET A 9 9.46 -3.83 11.38
N LYS A 10 9.17 -4.68 12.36
CA LYS A 10 8.10 -4.42 13.35
C LYS A 10 8.34 -3.15 14.14
N LYS A 11 9.58 -2.89 14.55
CA LYS A 11 9.97 -1.65 15.25
C LYS A 11 9.85 -0.40 14.37
N ALA A 12 9.96 -0.56 13.05
CA ALA A 12 9.78 0.54 12.10
C ALA A 12 8.30 0.86 11.81
N LEU A 13 7.34 0.00 12.18
CA LEU A 13 5.92 0.22 11.88
C LEU A 13 5.38 1.56 12.41
N PRO A 14 5.67 2.01 13.65
CA PRO A 14 5.20 3.31 14.13
C PRO A 14 5.72 4.48 13.28
N ILE A 15 6.97 4.42 12.82
CA ILE A 15 7.57 5.45 11.96
C ILE A 15 6.94 5.42 10.57
N ILE A 16 6.70 4.22 10.03
CA ILE A 16 5.98 4.05 8.76
C ILE A 16 4.59 4.67 8.85
N ASP A 17 3.85 4.37 9.92
CA ASP A 17 2.50 4.87 10.16
C ASP A 17 2.50 6.41 10.31
N GLU A 18 3.44 6.97 11.08
CA GLU A 18 3.64 8.43 11.21
C GLU A 18 3.88 9.10 9.84
N TRP A 19 4.76 8.52 9.02
CA TRP A 19 5.10 9.12 7.73
C TRP A 19 3.99 8.99 6.69
N LEU A 20 3.15 7.96 6.79
CA LEU A 20 1.95 7.79 5.97
C LEU A 20 0.86 8.80 6.32
N GLU A 21 0.85 9.34 7.54
CA GLU A 21 -0.09 10.37 8.01
C GLU A 21 0.47 11.79 7.89
N ASN A 22 1.72 11.95 7.47
CA ASN A 22 2.40 13.25 7.42
C ASN A 22 1.73 14.24 6.46
N ASP A 23 1.65 15.52 6.83
CA ASP A 23 1.04 16.58 6.00
C ASP A 23 1.70 16.74 4.63
N ASN A 24 3.02 16.48 4.53
CA ASN A 24 3.77 16.64 3.30
C ASN A 24 3.53 15.44 2.35
N PRO A 25 2.94 15.64 1.16
CA PRO A 25 2.68 14.56 0.21
C PRO A 25 3.96 13.87 -0.28
N ASN A 26 5.11 14.54 -0.26
CA ASN A 26 6.38 13.92 -0.61
C ASN A 26 6.81 12.87 0.42
N THR A 27 6.57 13.13 1.71
CA THR A 27 6.87 12.18 2.80
C THR A 27 6.00 10.93 2.67
N ARG A 28 4.67 11.11 2.52
CA ARG A 28 3.73 9.99 2.35
C ARG A 28 4.08 9.14 1.13
N ARG A 29 4.40 9.79 0.00
CA ARG A 29 4.86 9.08 -1.19
C ARG A 29 6.19 8.36 -0.96
N ALA A 30 7.16 8.99 -0.31
CA ALA A 30 8.48 8.39 -0.11
C ALA A 30 8.37 7.03 0.58
N VAL A 31 7.49 6.90 1.57
CA VAL A 31 7.21 5.61 2.23
C VAL A 31 6.44 4.66 1.32
N THR A 32 5.35 5.14 0.72
CA THR A 32 4.49 4.32 -0.16
C THR A 32 5.29 3.71 -1.32
N GLU A 33 6.19 4.49 -1.92
CA GLU A 33 7.02 4.10 -3.05
C GLU A 33 8.28 3.34 -2.61
N GLY A 34 9.00 3.82 -1.59
CA GLY A 34 10.28 3.26 -1.16
C GLY A 34 10.17 1.83 -0.61
N LEU A 35 9.01 1.48 -0.07
CA LEU A 35 8.74 0.12 0.40
C LEU A 35 8.30 -0.84 -0.72
N ARG A 36 8.04 -0.37 -1.95
CA ARG A 36 7.67 -1.26 -3.06
C ARG A 36 8.82 -2.23 -3.41
N ILE A 37 8.55 -3.51 -3.68
CA ILE A 37 7.26 -4.20 -3.49
C ILE A 37 7.08 -4.50 -1.99
N TRP A 38 6.01 -4.00 -1.37
CA TRP A 38 5.83 -4.06 0.09
C TRP A 38 5.91 -5.48 0.64
N THR A 39 5.26 -6.43 -0.02
CA THR A 39 5.25 -7.85 0.38
C THR A 39 6.52 -8.62 0.02
N SER A 40 7.56 -7.94 -0.47
CA SER A 40 8.92 -8.47 -0.55
C SER A 40 9.75 -8.15 0.70
N ARG A 41 9.30 -7.20 1.54
CA ARG A 41 9.99 -6.79 2.76
C ARG A 41 9.76 -7.80 3.89
N PRO A 42 10.72 -7.94 4.83
CA PRO A 42 10.49 -8.71 6.06
C PRO A 42 9.24 -8.20 6.78
N TYR A 43 8.59 -9.07 7.57
CA TYR A 43 7.27 -8.84 8.17
C TYR A 43 6.12 -8.82 7.17
N PHE A 44 6.10 -7.91 6.19
CA PHE A 44 4.99 -7.80 5.22
C PHE A 44 4.87 -9.00 4.27
N LYS A 45 5.99 -9.71 4.01
CA LYS A 45 5.97 -10.96 3.25
C LYS A 45 5.06 -12.02 3.88
N ASP A 46 5.10 -12.12 5.20
CA ASP A 46 4.35 -13.12 5.97
C ASP A 46 3.01 -12.54 6.49
N ASN A 47 2.83 -11.22 6.39
CA ASN A 47 1.65 -10.48 6.84
C ASN A 47 1.18 -9.51 5.73
N PRO A 48 0.72 -10.00 4.56
CA PRO A 48 0.37 -9.14 3.42
C PRO A 48 -0.75 -8.13 3.73
N ASN A 49 -1.71 -8.51 4.57
CA ASN A 49 -2.80 -7.62 5.01
C ASN A 49 -2.29 -6.38 5.76
N GLU A 50 -1.16 -6.47 6.46
CA GLU A 50 -0.55 -5.33 7.14
C GLU A 50 0.01 -4.29 6.17
N ALA A 51 0.46 -4.72 5.00
CA ALA A 51 0.85 -3.81 3.91
C ALA A 51 -0.39 -3.23 3.23
N ILE A 52 -1.36 -4.09 2.89
CA ILE A 52 -2.59 -3.67 2.19
C ILE A 52 -3.32 -2.61 3.00
N ARG A 53 -3.63 -2.85 4.29
CA ARG A 53 -4.39 -1.90 5.11
C ARG A 53 -3.75 -0.50 5.18
N ARG A 54 -2.41 -0.44 5.21
CA ARG A 54 -1.65 0.82 5.27
C ARG A 54 -1.72 1.56 3.95
N ILE A 55 -1.50 0.85 2.84
CA ILE A 55 -1.55 1.46 1.51
C ILE A 55 -2.97 1.96 1.18
N VAL A 56 -3.99 1.15 1.49
CA VAL A 56 -5.41 1.45 1.24
C VAL A 56 -5.88 2.67 2.01
N ALA A 57 -5.31 2.98 3.17
CA ALA A 57 -5.65 4.18 3.94
C ALA A 57 -5.41 5.48 3.14
N LEU A 58 -4.50 5.44 2.15
CA LEU A 58 -4.18 6.57 1.27
C LEU A 58 -4.90 6.52 -0.09
N LYS A 59 -5.91 5.64 -0.27
CA LYS A 59 -6.61 5.48 -1.56
C LYS A 59 -7.34 6.74 -2.04
N GLU A 60 -7.66 7.64 -1.13
CA GLU A 60 -8.30 8.94 -1.43
C GLU A 60 -7.38 10.14 -1.17
N ASP A 61 -6.07 9.91 -1.10
CA ASP A 61 -5.11 10.99 -0.83
C ASP A 61 -5.31 12.18 -1.78
N PRO A 62 -5.31 13.45 -1.31
CA PRO A 62 -5.54 14.61 -2.17
C PRO A 62 -4.46 14.77 -3.25
N SER A 63 -3.25 14.27 -3.02
CA SER A 63 -2.14 14.33 -3.97
C SER A 63 -2.22 13.21 -5.01
N GLU A 64 -2.38 13.59 -6.27
CA GLU A 64 -2.29 12.65 -7.40
C GLU A 64 -0.96 11.87 -7.41
N TYR A 65 0.11 12.53 -6.96
CA TYR A 65 1.44 11.94 -6.88
C TYR A 65 1.51 10.79 -5.87
N VAL A 66 0.81 10.93 -4.73
CA VAL A 66 0.68 9.86 -3.74
C VAL A 66 -0.21 8.75 -4.27
N ARG A 67 -1.39 9.07 -4.81
CA ARG A 67 -2.35 8.10 -5.36
C ARG A 67 -1.74 7.19 -6.45
N LYS A 68 -0.87 7.74 -7.31
CA LYS A 68 -0.12 6.92 -8.29
C LYS A 68 0.77 5.88 -7.61
N SER A 69 1.42 6.22 -6.50
CA SER A 69 2.25 5.27 -5.75
C SER A 69 1.39 4.21 -5.05
N VAL A 70 0.28 4.62 -4.42
CA VAL A 70 -0.71 3.73 -3.79
C VAL A 70 -1.22 2.67 -4.77
N GLY A 71 -1.75 3.10 -5.91
CA GLY A 71 -2.30 2.18 -6.91
C GLY A 71 -1.27 1.21 -7.48
N ASN A 72 -0.03 1.68 -7.71
CA ASN A 72 1.05 0.81 -8.18
C ASN A 72 1.56 -0.15 -7.08
N ALA A 73 1.58 0.26 -5.81
CA ALA A 73 1.93 -0.62 -4.70
C ALA A 73 0.92 -1.75 -4.55
N LEU A 74 -0.39 -1.46 -4.64
CA LEU A 74 -1.46 -2.48 -4.63
C LEU A 74 -1.35 -3.41 -5.84
N ARG A 75 -1.08 -2.87 -7.04
CA ARG A 75 -0.84 -3.66 -8.25
C ARG A 75 0.38 -4.57 -8.14
N ASP A 76 1.42 -4.15 -7.44
CA ASP A 76 2.58 -5.01 -7.20
C ASP A 76 2.25 -6.16 -6.25
N ILE A 77 1.44 -5.90 -5.23
CA ILE A 77 0.95 -6.93 -4.31
C ILE A 77 0.04 -7.92 -5.05
N SER A 78 -0.82 -7.45 -5.96
CA SER A 78 -1.77 -8.30 -6.70
C SER A 78 -1.10 -9.38 -7.56
N LYS A 79 0.15 -9.16 -7.99
CA LYS A 79 0.94 -10.17 -8.73
C LYS A 79 1.18 -11.44 -7.92
N LYS A 80 1.21 -11.35 -6.59
CA LYS A 80 1.47 -12.47 -5.68
C LYS A 80 0.26 -12.83 -4.82
N PHE A 81 -0.57 -11.85 -4.48
CA PHE A 81 -1.75 -12.01 -3.64
C PHE A 81 -2.99 -11.43 -4.34
N PRO A 82 -3.41 -11.98 -5.51
CA PRO A 82 -4.49 -11.43 -6.31
C PRO A 82 -5.82 -11.42 -5.56
N GLU A 83 -6.17 -12.52 -4.87
CA GLU A 83 -7.44 -12.62 -4.14
C GLU A 83 -7.57 -11.58 -3.02
N LEU A 84 -6.49 -11.32 -2.26
CA LEU A 84 -6.53 -10.30 -1.20
C LEU A 84 -6.79 -8.89 -1.76
N ILE A 85 -6.22 -8.58 -2.93
CA ILE A 85 -6.46 -7.28 -3.58
C ILE A 85 -7.86 -7.25 -4.20
N LYS A 86 -8.33 -8.36 -4.79
CA LYS A 86 -9.68 -8.46 -5.34
C LYS A 86 -10.74 -8.25 -4.26
N ASP A 87 -10.62 -8.94 -3.13
CA ASP A 87 -11.53 -8.81 -2.00
C ASP A 87 -11.54 -7.39 -1.44
N GLU A 88 -10.37 -6.78 -1.29
CA GLU A 88 -10.24 -5.38 -0.86
C GLU A 88 -10.95 -4.43 -1.84
N LEU A 89 -10.67 -4.55 -3.14
CA LEU A 89 -11.24 -3.68 -4.18
C LEU A 89 -12.76 -3.85 -4.32
N ASN A 90 -13.30 -5.05 -4.10
CA ASN A 90 -14.76 -5.30 -4.12
C ASN A 90 -15.52 -4.52 -3.05
N ASN A 91 -14.85 -4.11 -1.96
CA ASN A 91 -15.45 -3.32 -0.90
C ASN A 91 -15.43 -1.80 -1.17
N TRP A 92 -14.83 -1.36 -2.27
CA TRP A 92 -14.66 0.07 -2.54
C TRP A 92 -15.88 0.68 -3.21
N LYS A 93 -16.31 1.84 -2.70
CA LYS A 93 -17.30 2.70 -3.37
C LYS A 93 -16.59 3.71 -4.25
N LEU A 94 -16.78 3.62 -5.56
CA LEU A 94 -16.04 4.42 -6.55
C LEU A 94 -16.66 5.80 -6.78
N GLU A 95 -16.82 6.58 -5.72
CA GLU A 95 -17.61 7.83 -5.71
C GLU A 95 -16.77 9.10 -5.97
N SER A 96 -15.44 9.03 -5.80
CA SER A 96 -14.51 10.15 -5.98
C SER A 96 -13.57 9.96 -7.16
N LYS A 97 -13.03 11.05 -7.73
CA LYS A 97 -12.00 10.98 -8.78
C LYS A 97 -10.74 10.29 -8.25
N GLU A 98 -10.45 10.55 -6.99
CA GLU A 98 -9.30 10.07 -6.24
C GLU A 98 -9.31 8.55 -6.17
N ILE A 99 -10.39 7.95 -5.63
CA ILE A 99 -10.49 6.50 -5.50
C ILE A 99 -10.55 5.80 -6.86
N ASN A 100 -11.23 6.40 -7.85
CA ASN A 100 -11.31 5.86 -9.21
C ASN A 100 -9.92 5.76 -9.86
N GLN A 101 -9.05 6.76 -9.63
CA GLN A 101 -7.67 6.73 -10.12
C GLN A 101 -6.88 5.58 -9.50
N VAL A 102 -6.97 5.41 -8.19
CA VAL A 102 -6.24 4.33 -7.47
C VAL A 102 -6.78 2.97 -7.91
N TYR A 103 -8.10 2.81 -7.95
CA TYR A 103 -8.77 1.58 -8.37
C TYR A 103 -8.29 1.14 -9.76
N LYS A 104 -8.30 2.05 -10.75
CA LYS A 104 -7.87 1.75 -12.12
C LYS A 104 -6.42 1.24 -12.20
N LEU A 105 -5.53 1.73 -11.34
CA LEU A 105 -4.15 1.25 -11.28
C LEU A 105 -4.05 -0.11 -10.59
N ALA A 106 -4.72 -0.28 -9.45
CA ALA A 106 -4.68 -1.48 -8.63
C ALA A 106 -5.34 -2.68 -9.31
N SER A 107 -6.48 -2.48 -9.98
CA SER A 107 -7.28 -3.54 -10.61
C SER A 107 -6.73 -4.03 -11.94
N LYS A 108 -5.66 -3.42 -12.47
CA LYS A 108 -5.13 -3.72 -13.82
C LYS A 108 -4.74 -5.19 -14.06
N LEU A 109 -4.50 -5.96 -13.00
CA LEU A 109 -4.13 -7.38 -13.06
C LEU A 109 -5.16 -8.29 -12.35
N ILE A 110 -6.31 -7.74 -11.96
CA ILE A 110 -7.38 -8.47 -11.27
C ILE A 110 -8.42 -8.89 -12.32
N ASN A 111 -8.74 -10.18 -12.33
CA ASN A 111 -9.76 -10.77 -13.22
C ASN A 111 -11.14 -10.77 -12.56
#